data_AF-A0A949MRQ8-F1
#
_entry.id   AF-A0A949MRQ8-F1
#
_cell.length_a   1.000
_cell.length_b   1.000
_cell.length_c   1.000
_cell.angle_alpha   90.00
_cell.angle_beta   90.00
_cell.angle_gamma   90.00
#
_symmetry.space_group_name_H-M   'P 1'
#
loop_
_entity.id
_entity.type
_entity.pdbx_description
1 polymer ?
#
loop_
_entity_poly.entity_id
_entity_poly.type
_entity_poly.pdbx_seq_one_letter_code
_entity_poly.pdbx_strand_id
1 'polypeptide(L)' 'MAQQTLTVQKAFLPASAQKSFHVYCNVGDVLVVEKEHEHGVTTRLNGVLCFLLDEEVYKYCHPKSLPQS' A
#
# COMPACT_ATOMS: atom_id res chain seq x y z
N MET A 1 -10.75 14.10 7.89
CA MET A 1 -9.36 13.65 8.14
C MET A 1 -8.78 13.30 6.79
N ALA A 2 -7.63 13.86 6.39
CA ALA A 2 -7.04 13.53 5.10
C ALA A 2 -6.60 12.05 5.13
N GLN A 3 -7.18 11.23 4.24
CA GLN A 3 -6.81 9.83 4.15
C GLN A 3 -5.44 9.73 3.47
N GLN A 4 -4.47 9.11 4.15
CA GLN A 4 -3.11 8.96 3.63
C GLN A 4 -3.12 7.94 2.48
N THR A 5 -2.42 8.26 1.40
CA THR A 5 -2.29 7.35 0.25
C THR A 5 -0.83 7.07 -0.06
N LEU A 6 -0.56 5.87 -0.55
CA LEU A 6 0.74 5.45 -1.07
C LEU A 6 0.61 5.21 -2.57
N THR A 7 1.55 5.72 -3.36
CA THR A 7 1.62 5.41 -4.79
C THR A 7 2.74 4.41 -5.05
N VAL A 8 2.43 3.30 -5.70
CA VAL A 8 3.39 2.26 -6.04
C VAL A 8 4.31 2.77 -7.15
N GLN A 9 5.61 2.83 -6.87
CA GLN A 9 6.65 3.28 -7.81
C GLN A 9 7.31 2.12 -8.55
N LYS A 10 7.31 0.93 -7.94
CA LYS A 10 7.88 -0.29 -8.52
C LYS A 10 6.92 -1.43 -8.28
N ALA A 11 6.64 -2.21 -9.32
CA ALA A 11 5.73 -3.34 -9.19
C ALA A 11 6.29 -4.41 -8.26
N PHE A 12 5.45 -4.96 -7.38
CA PHE A 12 5.86 -5.99 -6.42
C PHE A 12 4.67 -6.86 -5.97
N LEU A 13 5.00 -8.05 -5.46
CA LEU A 13 4.06 -8.93 -4.80
C LEU A 13 4.34 -8.87 -3.28
N PRO A 14 3.44 -8.27 -2.48
CA PRO A 14 3.62 -8.16 -1.05
C PRO A 14 3.85 -9.53 -0.40
N ALA A 15 4.78 -9.61 0.55
CA ALA A 15 5.10 -10.85 1.26
C ALA A 15 3.86 -11.47 1.93
N SER A 16 2.96 -10.63 2.45
CA SER A 16 1.68 -11.06 3.03
C SER A 16 0.74 -11.72 2.01
N ALA A 17 0.83 -11.34 0.74
CA ALA A 17 -0.02 -11.81 -0.36
C ALA A 17 0.53 -13.08 -1.03
N GLN A 18 1.80 -13.44 -0.81
CA GLN A 18 2.44 -14.63 -1.38
C GLN A 18 1.76 -15.94 -0.98
N LYS A 19 1.18 -16.00 0.23
CA LYS A 19 0.51 -17.21 0.75
C LYS A 19 -0.98 -17.29 0.39
N SER A 20 -1.59 -16.19 -0.05
CA SER A 20 -3.06 -16.06 -0.08
C SER A 20 -3.66 -15.75 -1.45
N PHE A 21 -2.83 -15.60 -2.49
CA PHE A 21 -3.21 -15.21 -3.85
C PHE A 21 -3.97 -13.85 -3.97
N HIS A 22 -3.58 -13.06 -4.97
CA HIS A 22 -4.38 -12.01 -5.64
C HIS A 22 -4.25 -10.53 -5.24
N VAL A 23 -3.11 -10.06 -4.72
CA VAL A 23 -2.82 -8.62 -4.80
C VAL A 23 -1.41 -8.41 -5.31
N TYR A 24 -1.31 -8.16 -6.62
CA TYR A 24 -0.09 -7.65 -7.22
C TYR A 24 -0.18 -6.14 -7.29
N CYS A 25 0.81 -5.45 -6.75
CA CYS A 25 0.89 -4.00 -6.79
C CYS A 25 1.63 -3.59 -8.07
N ASN A 26 0.95 -2.91 -8.98
CA ASN A 26 1.52 -2.39 -10.22
C ASN A 26 2.00 -0.95 -10.05
N VAL A 27 2.96 -0.52 -10.88
CA VAL A 27 3.40 0.87 -10.90
C VAL A 27 2.24 1.81 -11.21
N GLY A 28 2.08 2.85 -10.40
CA GLY A 28 0.99 3.82 -10.50
C GLY A 28 -0.24 3.47 -9.68
N ASP A 29 -0.32 2.26 -9.11
CA ASP A 29 -1.41 1.90 -8.20
C ASP A 29 -1.41 2.82 -6.98
N VAL A 30 -2.62 3.21 -6.55
CA VAL A 30 -2.84 4.03 -5.36
C VAL A 30 -3.42 3.17 -4.26
N LEU A 31 -2.66 3.03 -3.18
CA LEU A 31 -3.02 2.28 -2.00
C LEU A 31 -3.54 3.25 -0.95
N VAL A 32 -4.73 2.99 -0.44
CA VAL A 32 -5.34 3.81 0.61
C VAL A 32 -4.94 3.24 1.96
N VAL A 33 -4.32 4.04 2.82
CA VAL A 33 -3.93 3.60 4.18
C VAL A 33 -5.19 3.53 5.05
N GLU A 34 -5.48 2.34 5.57
CA GLU A 34 -6.58 2.08 6.50
C GLU A 34 -6.09 2.13 7.95
N LYS A 35 -4.92 1.55 8.20
CA LYS A 35 -4.33 1.47 9.54
C LYS A 35 -2.82 1.28 9.50
N GLU A 36 -2.09 2.07 10.27
CA GLU A 36 -0.67 1.89 10.54
C GLU A 36 -0.45 0.98 11.74
N HIS A 37 0.59 0.16 11.69
CA HIS A 37 1.01 -0.77 12.74
C HIS A 37 2.52 -0.58 12.99
N GLU A 38 3.07 -1.24 14.02
CA GLU A 38 4.47 -1.08 14.43
C GLU A 38 5.50 -1.53 13.37
N HIS A 39 5.11 -2.44 12.47
CA HIS A 39 6.01 -3.04 11.47
C HIS A 39 5.42 -3.07 10.05
N GLY A 40 4.41 -2.23 9.80
CA GLY A 40 3.75 -2.21 8.50
C GLY A 40 2.42 -1.49 8.51
N VAL A 41 1.74 -1.56 7.38
CA VAL A 41 0.52 -0.81 7.12
C VAL A 41 -0.52 -1.67 6.43
N THR A 42 -1.76 -1.60 6.91
CA THR A 42 -2.91 -2.14 6.20
C THR A 42 -3.39 -1.10 5.20
N THR A 43 -3.41 -1.50 3.95
CA THR A 43 -3.87 -0.68 2.83
C THR A 43 -5.03 -1.34 2.10
N ARG A 44 -5.75 -0.54 1.33
CA ARG A 44 -6.80 -0.99 0.41
C ARG A 44 -6.40 -0.64 -1.02
N LEU A 45 -6.42 -1.64 -1.90
CA LEU A 45 -6.23 -1.50 -3.35
C LEU A 45 -7.49 -2.01 -4.06
N ASN A 46 -8.20 -1.15 -4.78
CA ASN A 46 -9.40 -1.54 -5.55
C ASN A 46 -10.43 -2.37 -4.75
N GLY A 47 -10.59 -2.05 -3.46
CA GLY A 47 -11.51 -2.76 -2.55
C GLY A 47 -10.92 -3.99 -1.85
N VAL A 48 -9.71 -4.44 -2.23
CA VAL A 48 -9.01 -5.55 -1.59
C VAL A 48 -8.07 -5.05 -0.50
N LEU A 49 -8.11 -5.69 0.66
CA LEU A 49 -7.20 -5.38 1.76
C LEU A 49 -5.84 -6.06 1.54
N CYS A 50 -4.77 -5.31 1.77
CA CYS A 50 -3.40 -5.78 1.68
C CYS A 50 -2.58 -5.25 2.86
N PHE A 51 -1.75 -6.10 3.44
CA PHE A 51 -0.79 -5.69 4.46
C PHE A 51 0.59 -5.54 3.84
N LEU A 52 1.19 -4.36 3.97
CA LEU A 52 2.54 -4.09 3.50
C LEU A 52 3.48 -3.95 4.69
N LEU A 53 4.65 -4.57 4.61
CA LEU A 53 5.72 -4.34 5.58
C LEU A 53 6.35 -2.96 5.36
N ASP A 54 6.88 -2.34 6.41
CA ASP A 54 7.51 -1.02 6.30
C ASP A 54 8.63 -0.98 5.25
N GLU A 55 9.42 -2.05 5.16
CA GLU A 55 10.45 -2.18 4.14
C GLU A 55 9.87 -2.16 2.72
N GLU A 56 8.71 -2.78 2.50
CA GLU A 56 8.05 -2.81 1.19
C GLU A 56 7.49 -1.45 0.84
N VAL A 57 6.89 -0.75 1.81
CA VAL A 57 6.42 0.62 1.65
C VAL A 57 7.59 1.54 1.28
N TYR A 58 8.70 1.45 2.01
CA TYR A 58 9.88 2.29 1.77
C TYR A 58 10.56 1.98 0.43
N LYS A 59 10.67 0.69 0.05
CA LYS A 59 11.36 0.26 -1.19
C LYS A 59 10.52 0.47 -2.44
N TYR A 60 9.19 0.35 -2.35
CA TYR A 60 8.32 0.24 -3.52
C TYR A 60 7.24 1.31 -3.63
N CYS A 61 6.97 2.08 -2.58
CA CYS A 61 5.90 3.06 -2.54
C CYS A 61 6.42 4.47 -2.20
N HIS A 62 5.65 5.50 -2.57
CA HIS A 62 5.88 6.88 -2.15
C HIS A 62 4.64 7.42 -1.43
N PRO A 63 4.77 8.04 -0.24
CA PRO A 63 3.66 8.70 0.40
C PRO A 63 3.18 9.87 -0.46
N LYS A 64 1.87 9.94 -0.67
CA LYS A 64 1.20 11.06 -1.31
C LYS A 64 0.09 11.54 -0.39
N SER A 65 0.26 12.75 0.12
CA SER A 65 -0.83 13.50 0.72
C SER A 65 -1.77 13.93 -0.39
N LEU A 66 -3.02 13.45 -0.36
CA LEU A 66 -4.05 14.00 -1.24
C LEU A 66 -4.22 15.49 -0.90
N PRO A 67 -4.26 16.40 -1.89
CA PRO A 67 -4.63 17.78 -1.63
C PRO A 67 -6.05 17.80 -1.05
N GLN A 68 -6.21 18.41 0.14
CA GLN A 68 -7.52 18.67 0.69
C GLN A 68 -8.24 19.63 -0.26
N SER A 69 -9.31 19.15 -0.91
CA SER A 69 -10.27 20.01 -1.63
C SER A 69 -11.40 20.40 -0.68
#